data_AF-A0A800FGI6-F1
#
_entry.id   AF-A0A800FGI6-F1
#
_cell.length_a   1.000
_cell.length_b   1.000
_cell.length_c   1.000
_cell.angle_alpha   90.00
_cell.angle_beta   90.00
_cell.angle_gamma   90.00
#
_symmetry.space_group_name_H-M   'P 1'
#
loop_
_entity.id
_entity.type
_entity.pdbx_description
1 polymer ?
#
loop_
_entity_poly.entity_id
_entity_poly.type
_entity_poly.pdbx_seq_one_letter_code
_entity_poly.pdbx_strand_id
1 'polypeptide(L)'
;MVAITKKIKSLRQQINDHNYRYYILDDPLISDGEYDQLFRKLEQLEEQHPELIVPESPTQRIGAEPLEAFGTVTHRIPMMSLANAMSDEELSAFDERLKKALDNTADIEYVSEPKLDGLAVELIYENGKFVNGSTRGDGTSGEDITANLKTIKAIPLTLRHDKRSIPRLLEVRGEVFIRKSDFKSLNA
;
A
#
# COMPACT_ATOMS: atom_id res chain seq x y z
N MET A 1 -13.80 -22.16 -22.37
CA MET A 1 -14.09 -21.20 -21.28
C MET A 1 -13.34 -21.52 -19.98
N VAL A 2 -13.56 -22.65 -19.30
CA VAL A 2 -12.88 -22.97 -18.00
C VAL A 2 -11.34 -22.91 -18.05
N ALA A 3 -10.72 -23.38 -19.14
CA ALA A 3 -9.27 -23.35 -19.30
C ALA A 3 -8.71 -21.91 -19.40
N ILE A 4 -9.44 -21.00 -20.04
CA ILE A 4 -9.03 -19.61 -20.23
C ILE A 4 -9.13 -18.85 -18.92
N THR A 5 -10.25 -19.00 -18.19
CA THR A 5 -10.42 -18.41 -16.85
C THR A 5 -9.33 -18.86 -15.88
N LYS A 6 -8.99 -20.15 -15.89
CA LYS A 6 -7.87 -20.68 -15.09
C LYS A 6 -6.53 -20.06 -15.49
N LYS A 7 -6.29 -19.89 -16.79
CA LYS A 7 -5.05 -19.29 -17.32
C LYS A 7 -4.92 -17.83 -16.91
N ILE A 8 -5.96 -17.02 -17.08
CA ILE A 8 -5.99 -15.61 -16.64
C ILE A 8 -5.74 -15.51 -15.14
N LYS A 9 -6.44 -16.33 -14.34
CA LYS A 9 -6.25 -16.37 -12.88
C LYS A 9 -4.79 -16.72 -12.51
N SER A 10 -4.19 -17.69 -13.20
CA SER A 10 -2.81 -18.09 -12.98
C SER A 10 -1.81 -16.97 -13.33
N LEU A 11 -2.01 -16.28 -14.45
CA LEU A 11 -1.17 -15.14 -14.84
C LEU A 11 -1.25 -13.99 -13.83
N ARG A 12 -2.47 -13.64 -13.37
CA ARG A 12 -2.67 -12.64 -12.31
C ARG A 12 -1.91 -13.02 -11.04
N GLN A 13 -1.97 -14.29 -10.63
CA GLN A 13 -1.26 -14.78 -9.45
C GLN A 13 0.26 -14.67 -9.63
N GLN A 14 0.80 -15.15 -10.75
CA GLN A 14 2.24 -15.08 -11.04
C GLN A 14 2.76 -13.64 -11.04
N ILE A 15 2.07 -12.73 -11.74
CA ILE A 15 2.43 -11.31 -11.78
C ILE A 15 2.40 -10.70 -10.37
N ASN A 16 1.38 -11.01 -9.56
CA ASN A 16 1.33 -10.53 -8.18
C ASN A 16 2.44 -11.12 -7.29
N ASP A 17 2.85 -12.36 -7.53
CA ASP A 17 3.99 -12.99 -6.85
C ASP A 17 5.31 -12.31 -7.22
N HIS A 18 5.51 -12.00 -8.50
CA HIS A 18 6.68 -11.26 -8.96
C HIS A 18 6.69 -9.82 -8.44
N ASN A 19 5.54 -9.14 -8.43
CA ASN A 19 5.42 -7.81 -7.82
C ASN A 19 5.78 -7.83 -6.33
N TYR A 20 5.27 -8.80 -5.58
CA TYR A 20 5.62 -8.95 -4.17
C TYR A 20 7.14 -9.12 -3.97
N ARG A 21 7.75 -10.00 -4.76
CA ARG A 21 9.20 -10.24 -4.72
C ARG A 21 10.02 -9.01 -5.08
N TYR A 22 9.64 -8.32 -6.14
CA TYR A 22 10.34 -7.13 -6.62
C TYR A 22 10.19 -5.94 -5.66
N TYR A 23 8.95 -5.59 -5.28
CA TYR A 23 8.69 -4.35 -4.53
C TYR A 23 8.79 -4.51 -3.00
N ILE A 24 8.61 -5.72 -2.46
CA ILE A 24 8.57 -5.94 -1.01
C ILE A 24 9.78 -6.72 -0.51
N LEU A 25 10.22 -7.75 -1.24
CA LEU A 25 11.35 -8.58 -0.81
C LEU A 25 12.71 -8.11 -1.35
N ASP A 26 12.71 -7.25 -2.36
CA ASP A 26 13.93 -6.88 -3.11
C ASP A 26 14.69 -8.12 -3.63
N ASP A 27 13.94 -9.17 -4.01
CA ASP A 27 14.44 -10.49 -4.44
C ASP A 27 13.70 -10.97 -5.72
N PRO A 28 13.90 -10.29 -6.87
CA PRO A 28 13.23 -10.65 -8.12
C PRO A 28 13.73 -12.00 -8.66
N LEU A 29 12.79 -12.87 -9.05
CA LEU A 29 13.10 -14.18 -9.63
C LEU A 29 13.24 -14.18 -11.15
N ILE A 30 12.71 -13.15 -11.82
CA ILE A 30 12.70 -13.03 -13.28
C ILE A 30 13.17 -11.65 -13.68
N SER A 31 13.68 -11.54 -14.89
CA SER A 31 14.05 -10.25 -15.48
C SER A 31 12.84 -9.39 -15.83
N ASP A 32 13.05 -8.08 -15.99
CA ASP A 32 12.00 -7.15 -16.42
C ASP A 32 11.40 -7.55 -17.77
N GLY A 33 12.21 -8.06 -18.70
CA GLY A 33 11.73 -8.53 -20.01
C GLY A 33 10.81 -9.75 -19.91
N GLU A 34 11.07 -10.67 -18.98
CA GLU A 34 10.19 -11.81 -18.71
C GLU A 34 8.89 -11.37 -18.03
N TYR A 35 8.99 -10.41 -17.09
CA TYR A 35 7.82 -9.82 -16.45
C TYR A 35 6.90 -9.15 -17.48
N ASP A 36 7.47 -8.35 -18.39
CA ASP A 36 6.72 -7.66 -19.45
C ASP A 36 6.01 -8.65 -20.38
N GLN A 37 6.63 -9.80 -20.68
CA GLN A 37 5.99 -10.85 -21.48
C GLN A 37 4.76 -11.44 -20.76
N LEU A 38 4.87 -11.72 -19.45
CA LEU A 38 3.74 -12.20 -18.65
C LEU A 38 2.62 -11.16 -18.61
N PHE A 39 2.97 -9.89 -18.41
CA PHE A 39 2.02 -8.79 -18.31
C PHE A 39 1.26 -8.59 -19.63
N ARG A 40 1.98 -8.46 -20.75
CA ARG A 40 1.37 -8.37 -22.09
C ARG A 40 0.48 -9.56 -22.41
N LYS A 41 0.86 -10.75 -21.95
CA LYS A 41 0.04 -11.94 -22.15
C LYS A 41 -1.28 -11.88 -21.37
N LEU A 42 -1.26 -11.35 -20.16
CA LEU A 42 -2.46 -11.11 -19.38
C LEU A 42 -3.35 -10.06 -20.06
N GLU A 43 -2.79 -8.92 -20.47
CA GLU A 43 -3.51 -7.86 -21.18
C GLU A 43 -4.22 -8.39 -22.43
N GLN A 44 -3.50 -9.12 -23.29
CA GLN A 44 -4.07 -9.71 -24.50
C GLN A 44 -5.25 -10.64 -24.20
N LEU A 45 -5.14 -11.46 -23.15
CA LEU A 45 -6.21 -12.39 -22.78
C LEU A 45 -7.42 -11.67 -22.20
N GLU A 46 -7.20 -10.58 -21.47
CA GLU A 46 -8.28 -9.75 -20.92
C GLU A 46 -8.98 -8.92 -22.02
N GLU A 47 -8.24 -8.44 -23.02
CA GLU A 47 -8.81 -7.79 -24.20
C GLU A 47 -9.69 -8.75 -25.03
N GLN A 48 -9.24 -10.00 -25.18
CA GLN A 48 -10.00 -11.06 -25.87
C GLN A 48 -11.20 -11.56 -25.06
N HIS A 49 -11.19 -11.37 -23.74
CA HIS A 49 -12.21 -11.83 -22.81
C HIS A 49 -12.57 -10.74 -21.79
N PRO A 50 -13.21 -9.63 -22.22
CA PRO A 50 -13.52 -8.51 -21.33
C PRO A 50 -14.41 -8.90 -20.14
N GLU A 51 -15.24 -9.93 -20.31
CA GLU A 51 -16.10 -10.49 -19.27
C GLU A 51 -15.33 -11.11 -18.09
N LEU A 52 -14.04 -11.39 -18.27
CA LEU A 52 -13.17 -11.98 -17.24
C LEU A 52 -12.32 -10.93 -16.52
N ILE A 53 -12.35 -9.66 -16.93
CA ILE A 53 -11.64 -8.56 -16.27
C ILE A 53 -12.22 -8.36 -14.88
N VAL A 54 -11.35 -8.17 -13.89
CA VAL A 54 -11.72 -7.87 -12.51
C VAL A 54 -10.97 -6.63 -12.02
N PRO A 55 -11.58 -5.79 -11.15
CA PRO A 55 -10.96 -4.55 -10.67
C PRO A 55 -9.60 -4.75 -9.99
N GLU A 56 -9.35 -5.92 -9.40
CA GLU A 56 -8.11 -6.28 -8.74
C GLU A 56 -7.01 -6.81 -9.66
N SER A 57 -7.25 -6.90 -10.98
CA SER A 57 -6.24 -7.39 -11.92
C SER A 57 -5.06 -6.40 -12.01
N PRO A 58 -3.81 -6.89 -12.11
CA PRO A 58 -2.62 -6.02 -12.24
C PRO A 58 -2.65 -5.04 -13.42
N THR A 59 -3.43 -5.35 -14.46
CA THR A 59 -3.64 -4.52 -15.66
C THR A 59 -4.57 -3.33 -15.40
N GLN A 60 -5.38 -3.38 -14.34
CA GLN A 60 -6.38 -2.34 -14.00
C GLN A 60 -5.80 -1.26 -13.07
N ARG A 61 -4.47 -1.11 -13.04
CA ARG A 61 -3.77 -0.12 -12.22
C ARG A 61 -3.62 1.23 -12.90
N ILE A 62 -3.89 1.33 -14.20
CA ILE A 62 -3.83 2.60 -14.93
C ILE A 62 -4.91 3.51 -14.35
N GLY A 63 -4.53 4.74 -14.00
CA GLY A 63 -5.45 5.74 -13.47
C GLY A 63 -6.65 5.90 -14.41
N ALA A 64 -7.84 6.05 -13.82
CA ALA A 64 -9.00 6.51 -14.57
C ALA A 64 -8.74 7.91 -15.15
N GLU A 65 -9.65 8.40 -16.00
CA GLU A 65 -9.68 9.80 -16.41
C GLU A 65 -9.41 10.72 -15.20
N PRO A 66 -8.62 11.80 -15.38
CA PRO A 66 -8.31 12.74 -14.30
C PRO A 66 -9.61 13.18 -13.60
N LEU A 67 -9.64 13.04 -12.27
CA LEU A 67 -10.77 13.49 -11.49
C LEU A 67 -10.82 15.03 -11.50
N GLU A 68 -12.01 15.59 -11.69
CA GLU A 68 -12.21 17.05 -11.58
C GLU A 68 -11.95 17.57 -10.16
N ALA A 69 -12.22 16.73 -9.15
CA ALA A 69 -11.94 17.00 -7.75
C ALA A 69 -11.81 15.70 -6.94
N PHE A 70 -11.11 15.76 -5.80
CA PHE A 70 -11.08 14.66 -4.84
C PHE A 70 -12.34 14.68 -3.96
N GLY A 71 -12.91 13.49 -3.72
CA GLY A 71 -13.95 13.32 -2.71
C GLY A 71 -13.37 13.39 -1.29
N THR A 72 -14.23 13.54 -0.30
CA THR A 72 -13.84 13.50 1.13
C THR A 72 -14.19 12.14 1.73
N VAL A 73 -13.26 11.57 2.50
CA VAL A 73 -13.43 10.33 3.26
C VAL A 73 -13.27 10.64 4.74
N THR A 74 -14.25 10.23 5.55
CA THR A 74 -14.13 10.25 7.01
C THR A 74 -13.46 8.98 7.49
N HIS A 75 -12.38 9.11 8.25
CA HIS A 75 -11.65 7.97 8.80
C HIS A 75 -12.49 7.26 9.86
N ARG A 76 -12.46 5.92 9.89
CA ARG A 76 -13.23 5.15 10.89
C ARG A 76 -12.71 5.37 12.31
N ILE A 77 -11.39 5.53 12.42
CA ILE A 77 -10.67 5.88 13.64
C ILE A 77 -9.81 7.11 13.33
N PRO A 78 -9.77 8.15 14.18
CA PRO A 78 -8.90 9.29 13.94
C PRO A 78 -7.42 8.89 13.72
N MET A 79 -6.77 9.51 12.75
CA MET A 79 -5.35 9.41 12.48
C MET A 79 -4.59 10.45 13.32
N MET A 80 -3.90 9.96 14.35
CA MET A 80 -3.11 10.79 15.26
C MET A 80 -1.88 11.38 14.58
N SER A 81 -1.35 12.47 15.16
CA SER A 81 0.01 12.93 14.89
C SER A 81 0.96 12.42 15.97
N LEU A 82 2.25 12.42 15.68
CA LEU A 82 3.29 12.20 16.68
C LEU A 82 3.74 13.54 17.29
N ALA A 83 4.01 13.53 18.59
CA ALA A 83 4.80 14.57 19.23
C ALA A 83 6.29 14.34 18.89
N ASN A 84 7.08 15.42 18.86
CA ASN A 84 8.49 15.36 18.53
C ASN A 84 9.36 15.48 19.79
N ALA A 85 10.56 14.91 19.72
CA ALA A 85 11.67 15.19 20.62
C ALA A 85 12.86 15.63 19.76
N MET A 86 13.54 16.71 20.15
CA MET A 86 14.64 17.31 19.42
C MET A 86 16.00 17.15 20.13
N SER A 87 16.02 16.50 21.30
CA SER A 87 17.24 16.18 22.04
C SER A 87 17.13 14.87 22.81
N ASP A 88 18.28 14.34 23.23
CA ASP A 88 18.37 13.12 24.03
C ASP A 88 17.71 13.29 25.41
N GLU A 89 17.74 14.50 25.97
CA GLU A 89 17.06 14.82 27.23
C GLU A 89 15.54 14.80 27.09
N GLU A 90 15.00 15.33 25.98
CA GLU A 90 13.57 15.28 25.70
C GLU A 90 13.08 13.84 25.50
N LEU A 91 13.88 13.01 24.82
CA LEU A 91 13.61 11.59 24.64
C LEU A 91 13.68 10.81 25.96
N SER A 92 14.69 11.08 26.78
CA SER A 92 14.82 10.49 28.13
C SER A 92 13.64 10.90 29.02
N ALA A 93 13.20 12.16 28.94
CA ALA A 93 12.03 12.63 29.65
C ALA A 93 10.73 11.97 29.17
N PHE A 94 10.63 11.59 27.89
CA PHE A 94 9.51 10.81 27.36
C PHE A 94 9.48 9.40 27.95
N ASP A 95 10.61 8.71 27.98
CA ASP A 95 10.75 7.38 28.59
C ASP A 95 10.38 7.42 30.08
N GLU A 96 10.91 8.38 30.84
CA GLU A 96 10.58 8.54 32.27
C GLU A 96 9.09 8.82 32.53
N ARG A 97 8.41 9.55 31.63
CA ARG A 97 6.95 9.72 31.71
C ARG A 97 6.20 8.41 31.47
N LEU A 98 6.64 7.60 30.52
CA LEU A 98 6.03 6.30 30.24
C LEU A 98 6.23 5.32 31.40
N LYS A 99 7.44 5.21 31.95
CA LYS A 99 7.72 4.37 33.12
C LYS A 99 6.80 4.74 34.29
N LYS A 100 6.65 6.03 34.59
CA LYS A 100 5.73 6.51 35.64
C LYS A 100 4.27 6.15 35.36
N ALA A 101 3.84 6.23 34.10
CA ALA A 101 2.48 5.88 33.70
C ALA A 101 2.21 4.35 33.72
N LEU A 102 3.27 3.54 33.68
CA LEU A 102 3.24 2.07 33.71
C LEU A 102 3.77 1.51 35.04
N ASP A 103 3.45 2.18 36.15
CA ASP A 103 3.78 1.77 37.52
C ASP A 103 5.28 1.50 37.78
N ASN A 104 6.14 2.33 37.18
CA ASN A 104 7.60 2.27 37.24
C ASN A 104 8.20 0.95 36.72
N THR A 105 7.61 0.38 35.68
CA THR A 105 8.19 -0.75 34.95
C THR A 105 9.57 -0.37 34.40
N ALA A 106 10.59 -1.18 34.70
CA ALA A 106 11.97 -0.92 34.31
C ALA A 106 12.28 -1.30 32.85
N ASP A 107 11.55 -2.27 32.30
CA ASP A 107 11.81 -2.86 30.99
C ASP A 107 10.68 -2.53 30.01
N ILE A 108 10.77 -1.37 29.35
CA ILE A 108 9.89 -1.00 28.23
C ILE A 108 10.60 -1.37 26.93
N GLU A 109 9.99 -2.25 26.13
CA GLU A 109 10.46 -2.55 24.78
C GLU A 109 9.92 -1.51 23.80
N TYR A 110 10.82 -0.92 23.00
CA TYR A 110 10.49 0.06 21.99
C TYR A 110 10.72 -0.50 20.59
N VAL A 111 9.76 -0.26 19.69
CA VAL A 111 9.96 -0.43 18.25
C VAL A 111 10.40 0.92 17.68
N SER A 112 11.57 0.95 17.05
CA SER A 112 12.09 2.15 16.38
C SER A 112 11.98 2.02 14.87
N GLU A 113 11.29 2.97 14.25
CA GLU A 113 11.07 3.01 12.81
C GLU A 113 11.65 4.31 12.23
N PRO A 114 12.27 4.28 11.03
CA PRO A 114 12.66 5.52 10.35
C PRO A 114 11.43 6.39 10.08
N LYS A 115 11.50 7.68 10.45
CA LYS A 115 10.47 8.65 10.08
C LYS A 115 10.60 8.99 8.60
N LEU A 116 9.76 8.37 7.78
CA LEU A 116 9.67 8.69 6.35
C LEU A 116 9.13 10.11 6.16
N ASP A 117 9.70 10.81 5.19
CA ASP A 117 9.30 12.17 4.81
C ASP A 117 8.47 12.10 3.54
N GLY A 118 7.15 12.05 3.71
CA GLY A 118 6.21 11.85 2.62
C GLY A 118 4.82 12.33 3.00
N LEU A 119 3.81 11.57 2.56
CA LEU A 119 2.42 11.82 2.87
C LEU A 119 1.81 10.59 3.54
N ALA A 120 1.26 10.81 4.73
CA ALA A 120 0.50 9.79 5.44
C ALA A 120 -0.80 9.46 4.69
N VAL A 121 -1.03 8.16 4.47
CA VAL A 121 -2.21 7.63 3.79
C VAL A 121 -2.83 6.47 4.56
N GLU A 122 -4.10 6.22 4.30
CA GLU A 122 -4.84 5.04 4.76
C GLU A 122 -5.27 4.20 3.55
N LEU A 123 -5.17 2.88 3.69
CA LEU A 123 -5.64 1.89 2.72
C LEU A 123 -6.65 0.97 3.40
N ILE A 124 -7.86 0.92 2.85
CA ILE A 124 -8.94 0.06 3.32
C ILE A 124 -9.03 -1.16 2.41
N TYR A 125 -8.91 -2.34 3.03
CA TYR A 125 -9.12 -3.62 2.41
C TYR A 125 -10.36 -4.30 2.98
N GLU A 126 -11.28 -4.71 2.12
CA GLU A 126 -12.45 -5.51 2.50
C GLU A 126 -12.35 -6.90 1.89
N ASN A 127 -12.39 -7.93 2.75
CA ASN A 127 -12.13 -9.32 2.37
C ASN A 127 -10.85 -9.45 1.51
N GLY A 128 -9.84 -8.64 1.85
CA GLY A 128 -8.53 -8.64 1.21
C GLY A 128 -8.45 -7.90 -0.12
N LYS A 129 -9.52 -7.28 -0.61
CA LYS A 129 -9.50 -6.45 -1.82
C LYS A 129 -9.33 -4.99 -1.44
N PHE A 130 -8.46 -4.26 -2.13
CA PHE A 130 -8.28 -2.82 -1.94
C PHE A 130 -9.52 -2.06 -2.43
N VAL A 131 -10.25 -1.42 -1.52
CA VAL A 131 -11.54 -0.76 -1.84
C VAL A 131 -11.49 0.76 -1.82
N ASN A 132 -10.72 1.36 -0.90
CA ASN A 132 -10.63 2.80 -0.74
C ASN A 132 -9.28 3.17 -0.13
N GLY A 133 -8.71 4.30 -0.53
CA GLY A 133 -7.57 4.89 0.15
C GLY A 133 -7.64 6.40 0.18
N SER A 134 -7.16 6.98 1.27
CA SER A 134 -7.33 8.39 1.59
C SER A 134 -6.04 9.02 2.10
N THR A 135 -5.93 10.34 1.97
CA THR A 135 -4.90 11.10 2.67
C THR A 135 -5.23 11.20 4.16
N ARG A 136 -4.25 11.51 5.01
CA ARG A 136 -4.52 11.81 6.42
C ARG A 136 -5.46 13.00 6.60
N GLY A 137 -5.31 14.04 5.79
CA GLY A 137 -6.00 15.32 5.94
C GLY A 137 -5.80 15.92 7.35
N ASP A 138 -6.90 16.25 8.02
CA ASP A 138 -6.88 16.82 9.38
C ASP A 138 -6.78 15.75 10.49
N GLY A 139 -6.73 14.47 10.11
CA GLY A 139 -6.73 13.32 11.01
C GLY A 139 -8.12 12.76 11.31
N THR A 140 -9.20 13.46 10.98
CA THR A 140 -10.57 12.94 11.07
C THR A 140 -11.15 12.66 9.69
N SER A 141 -10.79 13.49 8.71
CA SER A 141 -11.17 13.35 7.31
C SER A 141 -9.98 13.61 6.39
N GLY A 142 -10.01 13.00 5.22
CA GLY A 142 -9.01 13.16 4.18
C GLY A 142 -9.63 13.12 2.78
N GLU A 143 -8.76 13.24 1.78
CA GLU A 143 -9.15 13.20 0.37
C GLU A 143 -9.11 11.76 -0.15
N ASP A 144 -10.12 11.35 -0.94
CA ASP A 144 -10.12 10.08 -1.64
C ASP A 144 -9.07 10.11 -2.76
N ILE A 145 -7.99 9.38 -2.56
CA ILE A 145 -6.89 9.22 -3.51
C ILE A 145 -6.75 7.76 -3.98
N THR A 146 -7.84 7.00 -3.95
CA THR A 146 -7.86 5.56 -4.27
C THR A 146 -7.26 5.28 -5.65
N ALA A 147 -7.65 6.07 -6.67
CA ALA A 147 -7.15 5.90 -8.03
C ALA A 147 -5.63 6.11 -8.11
N ASN A 148 -5.10 7.14 -7.42
CA ASN A 148 -3.67 7.43 -7.37
C ASN A 148 -2.91 6.28 -6.68
N LEU A 149 -3.41 5.79 -5.55
CA LEU A 149 -2.79 4.72 -4.77
C LEU A 149 -2.74 3.39 -5.54
N LYS A 150 -3.75 3.10 -6.38
CA LYS A 150 -3.74 1.90 -7.25
C LYS A 150 -2.57 1.88 -8.24
N THR A 151 -2.06 3.05 -8.64
CA THR A 151 -0.90 3.16 -9.55
C THR A 151 0.41 2.73 -8.88
N ILE A 152 0.49 2.79 -7.54
CA ILE A 152 1.69 2.44 -6.79
C ILE A 152 1.85 0.91 -6.76
N LYS A 153 2.83 0.41 -7.51
CA LYS A 153 3.03 -1.04 -7.71
C LYS A 153 3.35 -1.81 -6.41
N ALA A 154 3.97 -1.14 -5.44
CA ALA A 154 4.23 -1.70 -4.11
C ALA A 154 2.95 -1.92 -3.29
N ILE A 155 1.85 -1.22 -3.59
CA ILE A 155 0.56 -1.42 -2.93
C ILE A 155 -0.18 -2.58 -3.63
N PRO A 156 -0.45 -3.71 -2.96
CA PRO A 156 -1.18 -4.81 -3.56
C PRO A 156 -2.67 -4.48 -3.70
N LEU A 157 -3.29 -4.82 -4.84
CA LEU A 157 -4.75 -4.70 -5.00
C LEU A 157 -5.53 -5.82 -4.28
N THR A 158 -4.85 -6.94 -4.02
CA THR A 158 -5.37 -8.06 -3.22
C THR A 158 -4.33 -8.55 -2.22
N LEU A 159 -4.73 -8.74 -0.97
CA LEU A 159 -3.87 -9.27 0.08
C LEU A 159 -3.54 -10.75 -0.18
N ARG A 160 -2.31 -11.11 0.16
CA ARG A 160 -1.85 -12.51 0.16
C ARG A 160 -2.42 -13.22 1.39
N HIS A 161 -2.73 -14.51 1.25
CA HIS A 161 -3.36 -15.33 2.29
C HIS A 161 -2.65 -16.67 2.52
N ASP A 162 -1.43 -16.81 2.04
CA ASP A 162 -0.59 -18.00 2.17
C ASP A 162 -0.15 -18.25 3.63
N LYS A 163 0.05 -17.18 4.41
CA LYS A 163 0.52 -17.27 5.81
C LYS A 163 -0.53 -16.93 6.86
N ARG A 164 -1.54 -16.14 6.51
CA ARG A 164 -2.55 -15.64 7.45
C ARG A 164 -3.91 -15.54 6.76
N SER A 165 -4.98 -15.76 7.51
CA SER A 165 -6.35 -15.55 7.05
C SER A 165 -6.59 -14.07 6.79
N ILE A 166 -7.31 -13.76 5.70
CA ILE A 166 -7.69 -12.41 5.35
C ILE A 166 -8.76 -11.89 6.33
N PRO A 167 -8.54 -10.74 6.99
CA PRO A 167 -9.58 -10.10 7.79
C PRO A 167 -10.75 -9.64 6.92
N ARG A 168 -11.96 -9.61 7.49
CA ARG A 168 -13.14 -9.04 6.82
C ARG A 168 -12.90 -7.57 6.43
N LEU A 169 -12.24 -6.83 7.31
CA LEU A 169 -11.86 -5.44 7.13
C LEU A 169 -10.44 -5.27 7.69
N LEU A 170 -9.56 -4.63 6.92
CA LEU A 170 -8.23 -4.23 7.35
C LEU A 170 -7.97 -2.79 6.91
N GLU A 171 -7.56 -1.96 7.85
CA GLU A 171 -7.04 -0.60 7.59
C GLU A 171 -5.52 -0.64 7.75
N VAL A 172 -4.80 -0.27 6.69
CA VAL A 172 -3.35 -0.15 6.68
C VAL A 172 -3.00 1.32 6.60
N ARG A 173 -2.20 1.80 7.54
CA ARG A 173 -1.69 3.18 7.55
C ARG A 173 -0.20 3.17 7.29
N GLY A 174 0.27 4.13 6.50
CA GLY A 174 1.68 4.25 6.16
C GLY A 174 1.97 5.53 5.42
N GLU A 175 3.21 5.65 4.95
CA GLU A 175 3.70 6.84 4.27
C GLU A 175 3.93 6.53 2.78
N VAL A 176 3.38 7.36 1.90
CA VAL A 176 3.78 7.39 0.49
C VAL A 176 4.87 8.45 0.34
N PHE A 177 6.00 8.07 -0.26
CA PHE A 177 7.13 8.96 -0.47
C PHE A 177 7.77 8.71 -1.84
N ILE A 178 8.57 9.66 -2.29
CA ILE A 178 9.35 9.55 -3.53
C ILE A 178 10.83 9.35 -3.20
N ARG A 179 11.51 8.45 -3.90
CA ARG A 179 12.95 8.25 -3.72
C ARG A 179 13.71 9.48 -4.24
N LYS A 180 14.86 9.78 -3.64
CA LYS A 180 15.70 10.94 -4.03
C LYS A 180 16.12 10.90 -5.51
N SER A 181 16.36 9.72 -6.08
CA SER A 181 16.67 9.55 -7.51
C SER A 181 15.49 10.00 -8.38
N ASP A 182 14.31 9.50 -8.06
CA ASP A 182 13.10 9.70 -8.86
C ASP A 182 12.64 11.16 -8.76
N PHE A 183 12.80 11.77 -7.58
CA PHE A 183 12.56 13.21 -7.39
C PHE A 183 13.52 14.08 -8.20
N LYS A 184 14.80 13.67 -8.36
CA LYS A 184 15.75 14.39 -9.24
C LYS A 184 15.35 14.27 -10.70
N SER A 185 14.95 13.08 -11.15
CA SER A 185 14.48 12.85 -12.51
C SER A 185 13.21 13.63 -12.83
N LEU A 186 12.30 13.78 -11.86
CA LEU A 186 11.08 14.58 -12.02
C LEU A 186 11.35 16.08 -12.20
N ASN A 187 12.42 16.60 -11.58
CA ASN A 187 12.78 18.03 -11.63
C ASN A 187 13.71 18.40 -12.79
N ALA A 188 14.19 17.42 -13.56
CA ALA A 188 15.09 17.61 -14.70
C ALA A 188 14.32 18.03 -15.96
#